data_AF-A0A850QJ76-F1
#
_entry.id   AF-A0A850QJ76-F1
#
_cell.length_a   1.000
_cell.length_b   1.000
_cell.length_c   1.000
_cell.angle_alpha   90.00
_cell.angle_beta   90.00
_cell.angle_gamma   90.00
#
_symmetry.space_group_name_H-M   'P 1'
#
loop_
_entity.id
_entity.type
_entity.pdbx_description
1 polymer ?
#
loop_
_entity_poly.entity_id
_entity_poly.type
_entity_poly.pdbx_seq_one_letter_code
_entity_poly.pdbx_strand_id
1 'polypeptide(L)' 'MRVKPFTLPKLALALFALSPVVGQAESVSFSQAWQTVVSQNEGLAAERTKVDQAKYLQDAAWDLNLPQVSV' A
#
# COMPACT_ATOMS: atom_id res chain seq x y z
N MET A 1 34.99 -49.65 13.41
CA MET A 1 35.28 -48.23 13.75
C MET A 1 33.99 -47.57 14.20
N ARG A 2 33.95 -47.02 15.43
CA ARG A 2 32.76 -46.38 16.02
C ARG A 2 32.69 -44.92 15.55
N VAL A 3 31.69 -44.58 14.73
CA VAL A 3 31.40 -43.19 14.36
C VAL A 3 30.81 -42.46 15.57
N LYS A 4 31.45 -41.36 15.99
CA LYS A 4 31.01 -40.53 17.13
C LYS A 4 29.78 -39.70 16.74
N PRO A 5 28.63 -39.83 17.43
CA PRO A 5 27.46 -39.00 17.19
C PRO A 5 27.46 -37.80 18.14
N PHE A 6 28.23 -36.74 17.88
CA PHE A 6 28.20 -35.59 18.83
C PHE A 6 28.62 -34.21 18.28
N THR A 7 28.18 -33.83 17.09
CA THR A 7 28.39 -32.45 16.59
C THR A 7 27.13 -31.73 16.09
N LEU A 8 25.98 -32.41 16.06
CA LEU A 8 24.69 -31.81 15.67
C LEU A 8 24.19 -30.67 16.58
N PRO A 9 24.26 -30.74 17.93
CA PRO A 9 23.60 -29.71 18.75
C PRO A 9 24.32 -28.35 18.70
N LYS A 10 25.64 -28.35 18.48
CA LYS A 10 26.46 -27.12 18.44
C LYS A 10 26.24 -26.34 17.14
N LEU A 11 26.02 -27.05 16.04
CA LEU A 11 25.79 -26.46 14.72
C LEU A 11 24.39 -25.86 14.62
N ALA A 12 23.38 -26.52 15.20
CA ALA A 12 22.02 -25.99 15.32
C ALA A 12 21.96 -24.72 16.19
N LEU A 13 22.74 -24.67 17.28
CA LEU A 13 22.81 -23.49 18.16
C LEU A 13 23.46 -22.28 17.47
N ALA A 14 24.50 -22.51 16.66
CA ALA A 14 25.17 -21.46 15.90
C ALA A 14 24.28 -20.86 14.79
N LEU A 15 23.46 -21.70 14.14
CA LEU A 15 22.48 -21.26 13.14
C LEU A 15 21.34 -20.44 13.78
N PHE A 16 20.92 -20.78 14.99
CA PHE A 16 19.89 -20.01 15.70
C PHE A 16 20.41 -18.66 16.21
N ALA A 17 21.70 -18.57 16.55
CA ALA A 17 22.35 -17.32 16.98
C ALA A 17 22.58 -16.31 15.84
N LEU A 18 22.59 -16.76 14.59
CA LEU A 18 22.70 -15.89 13.41
C LEU A 18 21.35 -15.48 12.82
N SER A 19 20.23 -15.94 13.38
CA SER A 19 18.93 -15.48 12.93
C SER A 19 18.81 -13.98 13.19
N PRO A 20 18.65 -13.14 12.15
CA PRO A 20 18.32 -11.75 12.38
C PRO A 20 16.99 -11.73 13.11
N VAL A 21 16.98 -11.26 14.36
CA VAL A 21 15.74 -10.92 15.05
C VAL A 21 15.15 -9.76 14.26
N VAL A 22 14.27 -10.07 13.32
CA VAL A 22 13.48 -9.08 12.59
C VAL A 22 12.36 -8.63 13.53
N GLY A 23 12.76 -7.80 14.50
CA GLY A 23 11.89 -7.28 15.55
C GLY A 23 11.95 -5.76 15.58
N GLN A 24 11.81 -5.11 14.43
CA GLN A 24 11.64 -3.66 14.34
C GLN A 24 10.23 -3.43 13.80
N ALA A 25 9.22 -3.53 14.67
CA ALA A 25 7.93 -2.96 14.37
C ALA A 25 8.09 -1.44 14.47
N GLU A 26 8.39 -0.80 13.35
CA GLU A 26 8.43 0.66 13.26
C GLU A 26 7.07 1.18 13.70
N SER A 27 7.05 2.04 14.72
CA SER A 27 5.81 2.59 15.27
C SER A 27 5.24 3.58 14.27
N VAL A 28 4.40 3.09 13.36
CA VAL A 28 3.70 3.95 12.39
C VAL A 28 2.72 4.83 13.17
N SER A 29 2.90 6.15 13.06
CA SER A 29 1.96 7.10 13.64
C SER A 29 0.61 7.03 12.93
N PHE A 30 -0.47 7.38 13.63
CA PHE A 30 -1.81 7.44 13.03
C PHE A 30 -1.82 8.27 11.74
N SER A 31 -1.14 9.41 11.71
CA SER A 31 -1.04 10.26 10.51
C SER A 31 -0.37 9.56 9.33
N GLN A 32 0.68 8.77 9.58
CA GLN A 32 1.36 8.01 8.53
C GLN A 32 0.48 6.88 8.01
N ALA A 33 -0.16 6.13 8.91
CA ALA A 33 -1.10 5.07 8.53
C ALA A 33 -2.29 5.65 7.72
N TRP A 34 -2.83 6.78 8.16
CA TRP A 34 -3.93 7.47 7.47
C TRP A 34 -3.52 7.96 6.09
N GLN A 35 -2.31 8.53 5.95
CA GLN A 35 -1.79 8.96 4.66
C GLN A 35 -1.63 7.78 3.69
N THR A 36 -1.16 6.63 4.18
CA THR A 36 -1.07 5.40 3.38
C THR A 36 -2.44 4.95 2.91
N VAL A 37 -3.46 4.95 3.79
CA VAL A 37 -4.83 4.60 3.40
C VAL A 37 -5.39 5.57 2.36
N VAL A 38 -5.23 6.87 2.54
CA VAL A 38 -5.78 7.87 1.59
C VAL A 38 -5.08 7.83 0.23
N SER A 39 -3.80 7.45 0.19
CA SER A 39 -2.99 7.41 -1.03
C SER A 39 -3.02 6.08 -1.77
N GLN A 40 -3.12 4.95 -1.06
CA GLN A 40 -3.04 3.60 -1.64
C GLN A 40 -4.40 2.89 -1.73
N ASN A 41 -5.49 3.51 -1.25
CA ASN A 41 -6.81 2.93 -1.38
C ASN A 41 -7.37 3.23 -2.78
N GLU A 42 -7.19 2.24 -3.66
CA GLU A 42 -7.74 2.19 -5.02
C GLU A 42 -9.26 2.46 -5.05
N GLY A 43 -10.00 2.13 -3.97
CA GLY A 43 -11.43 2.42 -3.85
C GLY A 43 -11.73 3.92 -3.69
N LEU A 44 -10.93 4.64 -2.89
CA LEU A 44 -11.02 6.10 -2.75
C LEU A 44 -10.60 6.81 -4.05
N ALA A 45 -9.60 6.28 -4.76
CA ALA A 45 -9.18 6.79 -6.07
C ALA A 45 -10.27 6.57 -7.15
N ALA A 46 -10.91 5.40 -7.16
CA ALA A 46 -12.01 5.09 -8.08
C ALA A 46 -13.22 6.00 -7.85
N GLU A 47 -13.57 6.29 -6.60
CA GLU A 47 -14.69 7.18 -6.29
C GLU A 47 -14.40 8.63 -6.71
N ARG A 48 -13.18 9.14 -6.48
CA ARG A 48 -12.77 10.47 -6.99
C ARG A 48 -12.87 10.55 -8.51
N THR A 49 -12.42 9.51 -9.21
CA THR A 49 -12.51 9.45 -10.67
C THR A 49 -13.96 9.49 -11.17
N LYS A 50 -14.89 8.83 -10.48
CA LYS A 50 -16.32 8.90 -10.80
C LYS A 50 -16.91 10.28 -10.54
N VAL A 51 -16.51 10.93 -9.45
CA VAL A 51 -16.94 12.31 -9.12
C VAL A 51 -16.46 13.28 -10.20
N ASP A 52 -15.20 13.18 -10.61
CA ASP A 52 -14.64 14.02 -11.67
C ASP A 52 -15.37 13.77 -13.01
N GLN A 53 -15.62 12.51 -13.35
CA GLN A 53 -16.39 12.16 -14.54
C GLN A 53 -17.82 12.75 -14.50
N ALA A 54 -18.51 12.65 -13.37
CA ALA A 54 -19.84 13.23 -13.19
C ALA A 54 -19.82 14.76 -13.36
N LYS A 55 -18.76 15.43 -12.86
CA LYS A 55 -18.57 16.86 -13.06
C LYS A 55 -18.36 17.21 -14.54
N TYR A 56 -17.51 16.49 -15.27
CA TYR A 56 -17.32 16.73 -16.69
C TYR A 56 -18.61 16.52 -17.51
N LEU A 57 -19.42 15.53 -17.15
CA LEU A 57 -20.73 15.31 -17.79
C LEU A 57 -21.71 16.45 -17.49
N GLN A 58 -21.72 16.96 -16.26
CA GLN A 58 -22.53 18.12 -15.88
C GLN A 58 -22.10 19.39 -16.64
N ASP A 59 -20.80 19.65 -16.70
CA ASP A 59 -20.25 20.83 -17.40
C ASP A 59 -20.54 20.76 -18.91
N ALA A 60 -20.41 19.58 -19.52
CA ALA A 60 -20.75 19.38 -20.93
C ALA A 60 -22.26 19.52 -21.19
N ALA A 61 -23.11 19.02 -20.28
CA ALA A 61 -24.56 19.19 -20.39
C ALA A 61 -24.98 20.65 -20.21
N TRP A 62 -24.27 21.41 -19.38
CA TRP A 62 -24.46 22.84 -19.24
C TRP A 62 -24.08 23.58 -20.53
N ASP A 63 -22.91 23.27 -21.10
CA ASP A 63 -22.41 23.88 -22.34
C ASP A 63 -23.35 23.63 -23.54
N LEU A 64 -23.93 22.43 -23.64
CA LEU A 64 -24.97 22.11 -24.63
C LEU A 64 -26.26 22.94 -24.46
N ASN A 65 -26.56 23.42 -23.26
CA ASN A 65 -27.71 24.27 -22.97
C ASN A 65 -27.41 25.76 -23.11
N LEU A 66 -26.16 26.14 -23.39
CA LEU A 66 -25.82 27.53 -23.66
C LEU A 66 -26.05 27.85 -25.16
N PRO A 67 -26.64 29.02 -25.46
CA PRO A 67 -26.77 29.48 -26.85
C PRO A 67 -25.36 29.64 -27.45
N GLN A 68 -25.08 28.84 -28.48
CA GLN A 68 -23.81 28.84 -29.19
C GLN A 68 -23.68 30.14 -30.00
N VAL A 69 -22.80 31.03 -29.56
CA VAL A 69 -22.46 32.24 -30.33
C VAL A 69 -21.22 31.93 -31.16
N SER A 70 -21.42 31.48 -32.40
CA SER A 70 -20.35 31.39 -33.41
C SER A 70 -20.17 32.74 -34.11
N VAL A 71 -18.91 33.17 -34.28
CA VAL A 71 -18.51 34.38 -35.05
C VAL A 71 -18.76 34.24 -36.54
#